data_AF-C7M4A0-F1
#
_entry.id   AF-C7M4A0-F1
#
_cell.length_a   1.000
_cell.length_b   1.000
_cell.length_c   1.000
_cell.angle_alpha   90.00
_cell.angle_beta   90.00
_cell.angle_gamma   90.00
#
_symmetry.space_group_name_H-M   'P 1'
#
loop_
_entity.id
_entity.type
_entity.pdbx_description
1 polymer ?
#
loop_
_entity_poly.entity_id
_entity_poly.type
_entity_poly.pdbx_seq_one_letter_code
_entity_poly.pdbx_strand_id
1 'polypeptide(L)'
;MATTDNNTPSTKKGRWFRFLIPSLVGILIGLCGYIFYISKAYTYLSDDPKACVNCHIMEPEYATWMHSSHGRNTVCNDCHVPHDNVFRKYYFKANDGLRHATMFTFRMEPQVIKMHSPGQRVVQENCIRCHSTLVSEVQAGKVTAEMAHADNGKLCWDCHREVPHSRVRGLNAAPHSPVPIVDNMPSNTPDWLDKMVKNREKSNN
;
A
#
# COMPACT_ATOMS: atom_id res chain seq x y z
N MET A 1 -29.03 -18.31 73.92
CA MET A 1 -28.10 -17.25 73.47
C MET A 1 -27.65 -17.63 72.06
N ALA A 2 -27.96 -16.79 71.09
CA ALA A 2 -28.07 -17.13 69.68
C ALA A 2 -26.75 -17.57 69.02
N THR A 3 -26.87 -18.61 68.19
CA THR A 3 -25.86 -19.09 67.23
C THR A 3 -25.83 -18.14 66.03
N THR A 4 -24.72 -17.45 65.78
CA THR A 4 -24.50 -16.70 64.53
C THR A 4 -23.71 -17.56 63.56
N ASP A 5 -24.43 -18.18 62.63
CA ASP A 5 -23.92 -18.85 61.45
C ASP A 5 -23.49 -17.78 60.42
N ASN A 6 -22.19 -17.66 60.17
CA ASN A 6 -21.65 -16.78 59.14
C ASN A 6 -21.63 -17.52 57.80
N ASN A 7 -22.80 -17.61 57.15
CA ASN A 7 -22.91 -18.00 55.76
C ASN A 7 -22.35 -16.90 54.85
N THR A 8 -21.04 -16.95 54.55
CA THR A 8 -20.47 -16.24 53.40
C THR A 8 -20.94 -16.91 52.10
N PRO A 9 -21.57 -16.17 51.16
CA PRO A 9 -21.98 -16.76 49.89
C PRO A 9 -20.74 -17.04 49.04
N SER A 10 -20.39 -18.32 48.92
CA SER A 10 -19.41 -18.82 47.96
C SER A 10 -19.86 -18.44 46.54
N THR A 11 -19.30 -17.37 45.99
CA THR A 11 -19.51 -17.01 44.59
C THR A 11 -18.88 -18.09 43.70
N LYS A 12 -19.69 -19.00 43.15
CA LYS A 12 -19.30 -19.95 42.08
C LYS A 12 -19.01 -19.19 40.76
N LYS A 13 -18.07 -18.25 40.76
CA LYS A 13 -17.74 -17.41 39.59
C LYS A 13 -16.63 -18.03 38.70
N GLY A 14 -16.13 -19.22 39.02
CA GLY A 14 -14.78 -19.66 38.58
C GLY A 14 -14.66 -20.67 37.44
N ARG A 15 -15.75 -21.24 36.86
CA ARG A 15 -15.62 -22.32 35.85
C ARG A 15 -16.09 -21.97 34.44
N TRP A 16 -17.10 -21.10 34.30
CA TRP A 16 -17.54 -20.63 32.98
C TRP A 16 -16.59 -19.58 32.39
N PHE A 17 -16.08 -18.65 33.21
CA PHE A 17 -15.07 -17.67 32.77
C PHE A 17 -13.77 -18.30 32.23
N ARG A 18 -13.44 -19.52 32.67
CA ARG A 18 -12.29 -20.29 32.16
C ARG A 18 -12.39 -20.66 30.67
N PHE A 19 -13.60 -20.79 30.13
CA PHE A 19 -13.84 -21.10 28.72
C PHE A 19 -14.28 -19.88 27.90
N LEU A 20 -14.86 -18.85 28.55
CA LEU A 20 -15.26 -17.62 27.88
C LEU A 20 -14.07 -16.82 27.33
N ILE A 21 -12.99 -16.67 28.11
CA ILE A 21 -11.81 -15.90 27.68
C ILE A 21 -11.11 -16.56 26.48
N PRO A 22 -10.77 -17.87 26.49
CA PRO A 22 -10.19 -18.54 25.33
C PRO A 22 -11.12 -18.53 24.10
N SER A 23 -12.43 -18.64 24.30
CA SER A 23 -13.40 -18.57 23.19
C SER A 23 -13.41 -17.19 22.53
N LEU A 24 -13.43 -16.10 23.32
CA LEU A 24 -13.34 -14.73 22.81
C LEU A 24 -12.03 -14.48 22.06
N VAL A 25 -10.90 -14.95 22.60
CA VAL A 25 -9.60 -14.85 21.94
C VAL A 25 -9.59 -15.63 20.62
N GLY A 26 -10.16 -16.84 20.60
CA GLY A 26 -10.28 -17.65 19.38
C GLY A 26 -11.11 -16.97 18.30
N ILE A 27 -12.24 -16.35 18.68
CA ILE A 27 -13.08 -15.55 17.77
C ILE A 27 -12.28 -14.36 17.22
N LEU A 28 -11.58 -13.63 18.09
CA LEU A 28 -10.79 -12.47 17.67
C LEU A 28 -9.67 -12.87 16.70
N ILE A 29 -8.92 -13.93 16.99
CA ILE A 29 -7.87 -14.44 16.09
C ILE A 29 -8.48 -14.91 14.77
N GLY A 30 -9.62 -15.60 14.80
CA GLY A 30 -10.33 -16.04 13.60
C GLY A 30 -10.77 -14.86 12.72
N LEU A 31 -11.33 -13.81 13.32
CA LEU A 31 -11.73 -12.58 12.62
C LEU A 31 -10.51 -11.85 12.05
N CYS A 32 -9.43 -11.67 12.83
CA CYS A 32 -8.21 -11.06 12.35
C CYS A 32 -7.59 -11.83 11.19
N GLY A 33 -7.54 -13.17 11.26
CA GLY A 33 -7.06 -14.02 10.19
C GLY A 33 -7.94 -13.93 8.93
N TYR A 34 -9.26 -13.90 9.10
CA TYR A 34 -10.20 -13.74 8.00
C TYR A 34 -10.04 -12.37 7.31
N ILE A 35 -9.92 -11.28 8.08
CA ILE A 35 -9.67 -9.93 7.57
C ILE A 35 -8.33 -9.89 6.80
N PHE A 36 -7.28 -10.49 7.37
CA PHE A 36 -5.97 -10.55 6.73
C PHE A 36 -6.02 -11.29 5.39
N TYR A 37 -6.80 -12.37 5.31
CA TYR A 37 -6.99 -13.15 4.08
C TYR A 37 -7.79 -12.36 3.03
N ILE A 38 -8.96 -11.83 3.38
CA ILE A 38 -9.84 -11.15 2.43
C ILE A 38 -9.24 -9.82 1.93
N SER A 39 -8.47 -9.13 2.77
CA SER A 39 -7.74 -7.92 2.37
C SER A 39 -6.50 -8.20 1.52
N LYS A 40 -6.14 -9.48 1.30
CA LYS A 40 -4.91 -9.90 0.63
C LYS A 40 -3.66 -9.23 1.24
N ALA A 41 -3.64 -9.02 2.55
CA ALA A 41 -2.59 -8.26 3.25
C ALA A 41 -1.18 -8.83 3.01
N TYR A 42 -1.05 -10.14 2.80
CA TYR A 42 0.22 -10.80 2.48
C TYR A 42 0.86 -10.30 1.17
N THR A 43 0.06 -9.84 0.20
CA THR A 43 0.58 -9.33 -1.10
C THR A 43 1.37 -8.04 -0.93
N TYR A 44 1.11 -7.24 0.10
CA TYR A 44 1.86 -6.01 0.38
C TYR A 44 3.30 -6.27 0.84
N LEU A 45 3.65 -7.51 1.20
CA LEU A 45 5.04 -7.90 1.51
C LEU A 45 5.91 -8.00 0.26
N SER A 46 5.31 -8.19 -0.92
CA SER A 46 6.01 -8.24 -2.20
C SER A 46 6.19 -6.84 -2.81
N ASP A 47 6.88 -6.80 -3.95
CA ASP A 47 7.04 -5.62 -4.79
C ASP A 47 6.17 -5.67 -6.06
N ASP A 48 5.19 -6.58 -6.12
CA ASP A 48 4.26 -6.70 -7.25
C ASP A 48 3.35 -5.46 -7.32
N PRO A 49 3.36 -4.68 -8.42
CA PRO A 49 2.48 -3.53 -8.63
C PRO A 49 0.99 -3.84 -8.44
N LYS A 50 0.56 -5.09 -8.66
CA LYS A 50 -0.83 -5.52 -8.45
C LYS A 50 -1.27 -5.37 -6.99
N ALA A 51 -0.35 -5.49 -6.03
CA ALA A 51 -0.67 -5.27 -4.62
C ALA A 51 -1.08 -3.81 -4.34
N CYS A 52 -0.57 -2.85 -5.12
CA CYS A 52 -0.92 -1.44 -4.97
C CYS A 52 -2.35 -1.12 -5.43
N VAL A 53 -2.91 -1.93 -6.35
CA VAL A 53 -4.30 -1.81 -6.84
C VAL A 53 -5.26 -2.81 -6.20
N ASN A 54 -4.90 -3.39 -5.05
CA ASN A 54 -5.85 -4.07 -4.18
C ASN A 54 -6.99 -3.13 -3.74
N CYS A 55 -6.72 -1.82 -3.70
CA CYS A 55 -7.72 -0.79 -3.45
C CYS A 55 -7.96 0.03 -4.72
N HIS A 56 -9.23 0.15 -5.12
CA HIS A 56 -9.66 0.89 -6.31
C HIS A 56 -9.22 2.38 -6.33
N ILE A 57 -8.99 2.97 -5.15
CA ILE A 57 -8.52 4.35 -5.03
C ILE A 57 -7.16 4.58 -5.72
N MET A 58 -6.36 3.52 -5.90
CA MET A 58 -5.06 3.57 -6.57
C MET A 58 -5.14 3.30 -8.09
N GLU A 59 -6.33 3.04 -8.65
CA GLU A 59 -6.50 2.78 -10.10
C GLU A 59 -5.90 3.88 -10.98
N PRO A 60 -6.14 5.18 -10.73
CA PRO A 60 -5.57 6.24 -11.58
C PRO A 60 -4.04 6.29 -11.51
N GLU A 61 -3.48 6.07 -10.32
CA GLU A 61 -2.03 6.10 -10.10
C GLU A 61 -1.36 4.91 -10.81
N TYR A 62 -1.96 3.72 -10.75
CA TYR A 62 -1.47 2.56 -11.48
C TYR A 62 -1.59 2.74 -12.99
N ALA A 63 -2.75 3.19 -13.47
CA ALA A 63 -3.00 3.39 -14.89
C ALA A 63 -2.01 4.39 -15.49
N THR A 64 -1.79 5.52 -14.83
CA THR A 64 -0.83 6.54 -15.28
C THR A 64 0.61 6.04 -15.21
N TRP A 65 1.00 5.32 -14.14
CA TRP A 65 2.33 4.72 -14.04
C TRP A 65 2.58 3.70 -15.15
N MET A 66 1.63 2.81 -15.44
CA MET A 66 1.71 1.81 -16.52
C MET A 66 1.96 2.45 -17.89
N HIS A 67 1.38 3.63 -18.12
CA HIS A 67 1.54 4.39 -19.37
C HIS A 67 2.75 5.35 -19.34
N SER A 68 3.50 5.40 -18.24
CA SER A 68 4.69 6.24 -18.12
C SER A 68 5.96 5.52 -18.59
N SER A 69 7.05 6.26 -18.74
CA SER A 69 8.38 5.68 -19.00
C SER A 69 8.84 4.72 -17.89
N HIS A 70 8.35 4.89 -16.67
CA HIS A 70 8.75 4.09 -15.51
C HIS A 70 7.95 2.78 -15.39
N GLY A 71 6.76 2.69 -15.98
CA GLY A 71 5.95 1.46 -15.99
C GLY A 71 6.56 0.29 -16.74
N ARG A 72 7.61 0.53 -17.54
CA ARG A 72 8.31 -0.50 -18.33
C ARG A 72 9.41 -1.23 -17.56
N ASN A 73 10.12 -0.51 -16.68
CA ASN A 73 11.40 -0.96 -16.13
C ASN A 73 11.48 -0.87 -14.60
N THR A 74 10.46 -0.33 -13.94
CA THR A 74 10.44 -0.14 -12.48
C THR A 74 9.07 -0.55 -11.94
N VAL A 75 8.98 -0.88 -10.66
CA VAL A 75 7.72 -1.12 -9.94
C VAL A 75 7.41 0.02 -8.97
N CYS A 76 6.19 0.08 -8.43
CA CYS A 76 5.77 1.16 -7.51
C CYS A 76 6.75 1.37 -6.34
N ASN A 77 7.25 0.27 -5.77
CA ASN A 77 8.17 0.31 -4.63
C ASN A 77 9.58 0.82 -5.01
N ASP A 78 9.98 0.81 -6.28
CA ASP A 78 11.28 1.37 -6.70
C ASP A 78 11.37 2.87 -6.47
N CYS A 79 10.21 3.54 -6.50
CA CYS A 79 10.09 4.97 -6.22
C CYS A 79 9.57 5.22 -4.79
N HIS A 80 8.52 4.52 -4.35
CA HIS A 80 7.79 4.86 -3.12
C HIS A 80 8.31 4.22 -1.84
N VAL A 81 9.30 3.32 -1.92
CA VAL A 81 9.84 2.61 -0.76
C VAL A 81 11.36 2.80 -0.70
N PRO A 82 11.96 2.95 0.50
CA PRO A 82 13.40 3.13 0.60
C PRO A 82 14.16 1.83 0.29
N HIS A 83 15.33 1.96 -0.34
CA HIS A 83 16.19 0.85 -0.78
C HIS A 83 17.57 0.84 -0.11
N ASP A 84 17.76 1.62 0.94
CA ASP A 84 19.01 1.71 1.70
C ASP A 84 19.22 0.51 2.64
N ASN A 85 18.15 0.02 3.28
CA ASN A 85 18.20 -1.18 4.11
C ASN A 85 16.82 -1.84 4.28
N VAL A 86 16.85 -3.15 4.51
CA VAL A 86 15.64 -4.00 4.62
C VAL A 86 14.76 -3.57 5.80
N PHE A 87 15.35 -3.16 6.92
CA PHE A 87 14.60 -2.74 8.10
C PHE A 87 13.79 -1.45 7.82
N ARG A 88 14.41 -0.41 7.27
CA ARG A 88 13.75 0.85 6.88
C ARG A 88 12.71 0.60 5.80
N LYS A 89 12.97 -0.30 4.84
CA LYS A 89 11.99 -0.74 3.83
C LYS A 89 10.70 -1.22 4.49
N TYR A 90 10.78 -2.24 5.35
CA TYR A 90 9.57 -2.82 5.96
C TYR A 90 8.94 -1.91 7.01
N TYR A 91 9.74 -1.16 7.77
CA TYR A 91 9.23 -0.16 8.71
C TYR A 91 8.42 0.92 7.98
N PHE A 92 8.94 1.42 6.86
CA PHE A 92 8.26 2.42 6.04
C PHE A 92 6.96 1.84 5.45
N LYS A 93 7.01 0.64 4.85
CA LYS A 93 5.82 -0.05 4.32
C LYS A 93 4.75 -0.29 5.38
N ALA A 94 5.14 -0.68 6.59
CA ALA A 94 4.20 -0.91 7.69
C ALA A 94 3.54 0.40 8.17
N ASN A 95 4.33 1.46 8.36
CA ASN A 95 3.82 2.76 8.80
C ASN A 95 2.90 3.40 7.76
N ASP A 96 3.30 3.38 6.49
CA ASP A 96 2.52 3.91 5.38
C ASP A 96 1.25 3.08 5.13
N GLY A 97 1.37 1.75 5.15
CA GLY A 97 0.23 0.83 5.06
C GLY A 97 -0.79 1.02 6.18
N LEU A 98 -0.35 1.21 7.43
CA LEU A 98 -1.24 1.47 8.57
C LEU A 98 -1.97 2.82 8.41
N ARG A 99 -1.26 3.85 7.93
CA ARG A 99 -1.86 5.16 7.64
C ARG A 99 -2.94 5.03 6.56
N HIS A 100 -2.65 4.36 5.45
CA HIS A 100 -3.61 4.14 4.38
C HIS A 100 -4.83 3.34 4.85
N ALA A 101 -4.62 2.24 5.58
CA ALA A 101 -5.70 1.45 6.16
C ALA A 101 -6.59 2.30 7.08
N THR A 102 -5.99 3.16 7.91
CA THR A 102 -6.73 4.08 8.79
C THR A 102 -7.55 5.08 7.97
N MET A 103 -6.94 5.75 6.99
CA MET A 103 -7.60 6.74 6.14
C MET A 103 -8.80 6.14 5.40
N PHE A 104 -8.64 4.96 4.81
CA PHE A 104 -9.72 4.29 4.05
C PHE A 104 -10.82 3.75 4.95
N THR A 105 -10.47 3.27 6.16
CA THR A 105 -11.47 2.79 7.13
C THR A 105 -12.40 3.91 7.58
N PHE A 106 -11.87 5.12 7.79
CA PHE A 106 -12.65 6.29 8.22
C PHE A 106 -13.12 7.18 7.07
N ARG A 107 -12.89 6.77 5.82
CA ARG A 107 -13.22 7.53 4.60
C ARG A 107 -12.71 8.97 4.60
N MET A 108 -11.44 9.12 4.99
CA MET A 108 -10.76 10.41 5.08
C MET A 108 -9.93 10.73 3.83
N GLU A 109 -10.12 10.00 2.74
CA GLU A 109 -9.38 10.20 1.50
C GLU A 109 -9.67 11.56 0.84
N PRO A 110 -8.63 12.33 0.48
CA PRO A 110 -8.81 13.52 -0.33
C PRO A 110 -9.07 13.15 -1.79
N GLN A 111 -9.80 14.01 -2.52
CA GLN A 111 -10.00 13.84 -3.96
C GLN A 111 -8.71 13.89 -4.78
N VAL A 112 -7.71 14.63 -4.28
CA VAL A 112 -6.36 14.68 -4.85
C VAL A 112 -5.39 14.16 -3.82
N ILE A 113 -4.87 12.96 -4.06
CA ILE A 113 -3.87 12.33 -3.21
C ILE A 113 -2.55 13.09 -3.40
N LYS A 114 -1.95 13.52 -2.29
CA LYS A 114 -0.67 14.22 -2.27
C LYS A 114 0.30 13.46 -1.41
N MET A 115 1.48 13.22 -1.96
CA MET A 115 2.56 12.59 -1.23
C MET A 115 3.01 13.48 -0.06
N HIS A 116 3.01 12.92 1.15
CA HIS A 116 3.48 13.61 2.35
C HIS A 116 5.01 13.63 2.42
N SER A 117 5.56 14.52 3.27
CA SER A 117 7.01 14.74 3.42
C SER A 117 7.85 13.44 3.52
N PRO A 118 7.48 12.41 4.31
CA PRO A 118 8.23 11.15 4.34
C PRO A 118 8.31 10.44 2.99
N GLY A 119 7.21 10.41 2.25
CA GLY A 119 7.17 9.85 0.89
C GLY A 119 7.97 10.70 -0.10
N GLN A 120 7.87 12.04 0.00
CA GLN A 120 8.63 12.95 -0.85
C GLN A 120 10.13 12.74 -0.71
N ARG A 121 10.61 12.52 0.52
CA ARG A 121 12.00 12.17 0.76
C ARG A 121 12.42 10.87 0.07
N VAL A 122 11.66 9.81 0.27
CA VAL A 122 11.97 8.50 -0.32
C VAL A 122 11.95 8.57 -1.85
N VAL A 123 10.97 9.24 -2.45
CA VAL A 123 10.92 9.40 -3.91
C VAL A 123 12.11 10.23 -4.42
N GLN A 124 12.46 11.33 -3.76
CA GLN A 124 13.63 12.14 -4.16
C GLN A 124 14.94 11.34 -4.05
N GLU A 125 15.13 10.60 -2.96
CA GLU A 125 16.26 9.67 -2.76
C GLU A 125 16.34 8.66 -3.92
N ASN A 126 15.19 8.07 -4.31
CA ASN A 126 15.12 7.07 -5.36
C ASN A 126 15.30 7.63 -6.77
N CYS A 127 14.83 8.86 -7.04
CA CYS A 127 15.13 9.56 -8.29
C CYS A 127 16.64 9.70 -8.45
N ILE A 128 17.33 10.21 -7.43
CA ILE A 128 18.79 10.39 -7.46
C ILE A 128 19.52 9.04 -7.50
N ARG A 129 19.04 8.01 -6.78
CA ARG A 129 19.63 6.67 -6.79
C ARG A 129 19.75 6.10 -8.20
N CYS A 130 18.65 6.12 -8.96
CA CYS A 130 18.62 5.55 -10.31
C CYS A 130 19.22 6.50 -11.36
N HIS A 131 19.07 7.82 -11.21
CA HIS A 131 19.57 8.81 -12.16
C HIS A 131 20.90 9.45 -11.77
N SER A 132 21.63 8.87 -10.80
CA SER A 132 22.85 9.44 -10.22
C SER A 132 23.87 9.89 -11.27
N THR A 133 24.15 9.06 -12.28
CA THR A 133 25.07 9.40 -13.38
C THR A 133 24.60 10.58 -14.21
N LEU A 134 23.29 10.74 -14.42
CA LEU A 134 22.74 11.85 -15.19
C LEU A 134 22.78 13.17 -14.40
N VAL A 135 22.64 13.09 -13.07
CA VAL A 135 22.51 14.26 -12.21
C VAL A 135 23.78 14.60 -11.42
N SER A 136 24.86 13.82 -11.54
CA SER A 136 26.10 13.99 -10.75
C SER A 136 26.76 15.34 -10.98
N GLU A 137 26.71 15.83 -12.22
CA GLU A 137 27.37 17.06 -12.65
C GLU A 137 26.51 18.32 -12.46
N VAL A 138 25.27 18.18 -12.00
CA VAL A 138 24.36 19.30 -11.78
C VAL A 138 23.93 19.41 -10.33
N GLN A 139 23.68 20.64 -9.87
CA GLN A 139 23.28 20.89 -8.48
C GLN A 139 22.02 20.11 -8.08
N ALA A 140 21.13 19.83 -9.03
CA ALA A 140 19.90 19.06 -8.81
C ALA A 140 20.16 17.65 -8.24
N GLY A 141 21.29 17.02 -8.55
CA GLY A 141 21.66 15.71 -8.01
C GLY A 141 22.01 15.72 -6.52
N LYS A 142 22.19 16.91 -5.92
CA LYS A 142 22.52 17.11 -4.50
C LYS A 142 21.33 17.62 -3.69
N VAL A 143 20.21 17.93 -4.32
CA VAL A 143 19.02 18.47 -3.64
C VAL A 143 18.28 17.34 -2.93
N THR A 144 18.30 17.33 -1.60
CA THR A 144 17.44 16.45 -0.80
C THR A 144 16.04 17.04 -0.66
N ALA A 145 15.08 16.23 -0.21
CA ALA A 145 13.74 16.73 0.04
C ALA A 145 13.71 17.80 1.15
N GLU A 146 14.52 17.64 2.20
CA GLU A 146 14.66 18.64 3.27
C GLU A 146 15.18 19.97 2.74
N MET A 147 16.17 19.95 1.85
CA MET A 147 16.69 21.16 1.22
C MET A 147 15.61 21.87 0.41
N ALA A 148 14.86 21.13 -0.40
CA ALA A 148 13.76 21.68 -1.20
C ALA A 148 12.63 22.24 -0.32
N HIS A 149 12.31 21.61 0.82
CA HIS A 149 11.33 22.12 1.79
C HIS A 149 11.79 23.42 2.48
N ALA A 150 13.11 23.65 2.55
CA ALA A 150 13.71 24.90 3.00
C ALA A 150 13.96 25.91 1.86
N ASP A 151 13.32 25.70 0.69
CA ASP A 151 13.46 26.50 -0.54
C ASP A 151 14.90 26.58 -1.08
N ASN A 152 15.75 25.62 -0.73
CA ASN A 152 17.12 25.49 -1.21
C ASN A 152 17.22 24.45 -2.33
N GLY A 153 16.57 24.74 -3.46
CA GLY A 153 16.50 23.88 -4.63
C GLY A 153 15.08 23.44 -4.97
N LYS A 154 14.94 22.54 -5.95
CA LYS A 154 13.67 22.00 -6.43
C LYS A 154 13.72 20.48 -6.49
N LEU A 155 12.59 19.84 -6.25
CA LEU A 155 12.44 18.38 -6.34
C LEU A 155 12.44 17.95 -7.80
N CYS A 156 12.82 16.71 -8.08
CA CYS A 156 12.92 16.22 -9.46
C CYS A 156 11.60 16.43 -10.24
N TRP A 157 10.46 16.16 -9.59
CA TRP A 157 9.13 16.27 -10.20
C TRP A 157 8.58 17.71 -10.25
N ASP A 158 9.27 18.70 -9.69
CA ASP A 158 8.89 20.12 -9.89
C ASP A 158 9.15 20.54 -11.34
N CYS A 159 10.16 19.96 -11.98
CA CYS A 159 10.43 20.08 -13.41
C CYS A 159 9.86 18.88 -14.21
N HIS A 160 10.06 17.65 -13.73
CA HIS A 160 9.54 16.42 -14.35
C HIS A 160 8.08 16.14 -13.94
N ARG A 161 7.20 17.09 -14.24
CA ARG A 161 5.82 17.17 -13.70
C ARG A 161 4.88 16.04 -14.11
N GLU A 162 5.24 15.26 -15.12
CA GLU A 162 4.43 14.17 -15.67
C GLU A 162 4.91 12.78 -15.19
N VAL A 163 6.00 12.72 -14.44
CA VAL A 163 6.59 11.45 -13.98
C VAL A 163 6.07 11.06 -12.58
N PRO A 164 5.69 9.79 -12.36
CA PRO A 164 5.15 8.84 -13.33
C PRO A 164 3.63 8.99 -13.52
N HIS A 165 2.98 9.84 -12.72
CA HIS A 165 1.51 9.86 -12.59
C HIS A 165 0.82 10.98 -13.40
N SER A 166 1.41 11.42 -14.51
CA SER A 166 0.90 12.52 -15.33
C SER A 166 0.76 13.86 -14.56
N ARG A 167 0.28 14.89 -15.26
CA ARG A 167 0.08 16.23 -14.71
C ARG A 167 -1.28 16.40 -14.03
N VAL A 168 -2.31 15.71 -14.52
CA VAL A 168 -3.67 15.75 -13.96
C VAL A 168 -3.75 14.72 -12.85
N ARG A 169 -3.98 15.19 -11.62
CA ARG A 169 -4.03 14.35 -10.42
C ARG A 169 -5.42 14.34 -9.84
N GLY A 170 -5.87 13.17 -9.38
CA GLY A 170 -7.12 12.99 -8.65
C GLY A 170 -7.83 11.69 -8.99
N LEU A 171 -8.82 11.33 -8.17
CA LEU A 171 -9.56 10.06 -8.31
C LEU A 171 -10.31 9.94 -9.64
N ASN A 172 -10.66 11.07 -10.26
CA ASN A 172 -11.32 11.14 -11.56
C ASN A 172 -10.36 11.42 -12.73
N ALA A 173 -9.04 11.35 -12.52
CA ALA A 173 -8.07 11.64 -13.58
C ALA A 173 -8.02 10.57 -14.67
N ALA A 174 -8.38 9.33 -14.33
CA ALA A 174 -8.37 8.19 -15.24
C ALA A 174 -9.58 7.27 -14.97
N PRO A 175 -10.81 7.77 -15.17
CA PRO A 175 -12.02 7.05 -14.78
C PRO A 175 -12.18 5.77 -15.62
N HIS A 176 -12.60 4.68 -14.97
CA HIS A 176 -12.81 3.37 -15.62
C HIS A 176 -11.56 2.81 -16.33
N SER A 177 -10.36 3.19 -15.89
CA SER A 177 -9.13 2.65 -16.47
C SER A 177 -9.04 1.15 -16.18
N PRO A 178 -8.84 0.30 -17.20
CA PRO A 178 -8.70 -1.13 -16.98
C PRO A 178 -7.34 -1.41 -16.34
N VAL A 179 -7.32 -1.53 -15.02
CA VAL A 179 -6.16 -2.00 -14.26
C VAL A 179 -6.42 -3.45 -13.80
N PRO A 180 -5.37 -4.26 -13.59
CA PRO A 180 -5.52 -5.59 -13.05
C PRO A 180 -5.94 -5.49 -11.57
N ILE A 181 -7.23 -5.30 -11.33
CA ILE A 181 -7.83 -5.51 -10.02
C ILE A 181 -7.76 -7.00 -9.75
N VAL A 182 -7.14 -7.36 -8.62
CA VAL A 182 -7.01 -8.72 -8.10
C VAL A 182 -8.07 -9.72 -8.59
N ASP A 183 -7.63 -10.66 -9.45
CA ASP A 183 -8.12 -11.97 -9.94
C ASP A 183 -9.64 -12.28 -10.06
N ASN A 184 -10.53 -11.47 -9.50
CA ASN A 184 -11.96 -11.71 -9.34
C ASN A 184 -12.83 -10.60 -9.95
N MET A 185 -12.22 -9.56 -10.52
CA MET A 185 -12.95 -8.72 -11.46
C MET A 185 -13.09 -9.55 -12.74
N PRO A 186 -14.31 -9.79 -13.26
CA PRO A 186 -14.45 -10.33 -14.61
C PRO A 186 -13.61 -9.42 -15.49
N SER A 187 -12.62 -10.02 -16.16
CA SER A 187 -11.94 -9.27 -17.18
C SER A 187 -13.03 -8.76 -18.12
N ASN A 188 -12.97 -7.49 -18.52
CA ASN A 188 -13.82 -7.01 -19.63
C ASN A 188 -13.41 -7.66 -20.97
N THR A 189 -12.64 -8.75 -20.92
CA THR A 189 -12.22 -9.56 -22.06
C THR A 189 -13.20 -10.72 -22.22
N PRO A 190 -13.76 -10.91 -23.42
CA PRO A 190 -14.58 -12.08 -23.70
C PRO A 190 -13.81 -13.40 -23.47
N ASP A 191 -14.50 -14.46 -23.07
CA ASP A 191 -13.94 -15.79 -22.81
C ASP A 191 -13.02 -16.34 -23.92
N TRP A 192 -13.30 -15.98 -25.18
CA TRP A 192 -12.51 -16.43 -26.32
C TRP A 192 -11.10 -15.82 -26.30
N LEU A 193 -10.95 -14.57 -25.86
CA LEU A 193 -9.68 -13.87 -25.80
C LEU A 193 -8.81 -14.42 -24.67
N ASP A 194 -9.42 -14.69 -23.52
CA ASP A 194 -8.74 -15.32 -22.38
C ASP A 194 -8.21 -16.72 -22.73
N LYS A 195 -9.00 -17.50 -23.47
CA LYS A 195 -8.56 -18.82 -23.97
C LYS A 195 -7.39 -18.68 -24.94
N MET A 196 -7.42 -17.70 -25.84
CA MET A 196 -6.31 -17.45 -26.77
C MET A 196 -5.01 -17.07 -26.05
N VAL A 197 -5.07 -16.17 -25.06
CA VAL A 197 -3.89 -15.76 -24.27
C VAL A 197 -3.33 -16.96 -23.50
N LYS A 198 -4.16 -17.71 -22.78
CA LYS A 198 -3.74 -18.92 -22.05
C LYS A 198 -3.11 -19.97 -22.95
N ASN A 199 -3.64 -20.16 -24.16
CA ASN A 199 -3.08 -21.10 -25.12
C ASN A 199 -1.72 -20.62 -25.66
N ARG A 200 -1.55 -19.31 -25.87
CA ARG A 200 -0.27 -18.71 -26.30
C ARG A 200 0.81 -18.80 -25.22
N GLU A 201 0.45 -18.59 -23.96
CA GLU A 201 1.39 -18.76 -22.84
C GLU A 201 1.84 -20.22 -22.70
N LYS A 202 0.92 -21.17 -22.87
CA LYS A 202 1.25 -22.61 -22.88
C LYS A 202 2.10 -23.06 -24.06
N SER A 203 2.02 -22.40 -25.21
CA SER A 203 2.86 -22.74 -26.38
C SER A 203 4.27 -22.15 -26.31
N ASN A 204 4.48 -21.15 -25.45
CA ASN A 204 5.76 -20.46 -25.29
C ASN A 204 6.58 -20.94 -24.07
N ASN A 205 6.02 -21.87 -23.29
CA ASN A 205 6.68 -22.62 -22.22
C ASN A 205 6.95 -24.05 -22.70
#